data_AF-A0A434MLL4-F1
#
_entry.id   AF-A0A434MLL4-F1
#
_cell.length_a   1.000
_cell.length_b   1.000
_cell.length_c   1.000
_cell.angle_alpha   90.00
_cell.angle_beta   90.00
_cell.angle_gamma   90.00
#
_symmetry.space_group_name_H-M   'P 1'
#
loop_
_entity.id
_entity.type
_entity.pdbx_description
1 polymer ?
#
loop_
_entity_poly.entity_id
_entity_poly.type
_entity_poly.pdbx_seq_one_letter_code
_entity_poly.pdbx_strand_id
1 'polypeptide(L)'
;MNAVTVLQPSRLPIAASLAKEFEIGAAEWRVLVDQIFPAAQSVEAISMALSYCRARKLDIYKKPVHIVPMYSSALKRMVETVWPGISEIRTTATRTGDYGGIDEVIFGPMVERTFTGEKDKWENQRKVGTEKFTKTVRFPEWASVVVYRWVHGEKAAFHTKIYWEETYASVGKMEVPNDMWGKRPRGQLDKCVEAAALRKAFPEEVGSMYAAEEMEGRTLIEHEATLPPAPPPAPAAKIAAPTDETVEIDSKIVEGDVVDAEIVGEEIVAPPPPAAKKAAAAPAKTEFANPDDMLKDAEERFSKAQDEGDWGEIHSEFVHLQETLFPPDWDRLVAIMSRHFDRVSMSEEERQALAQHPLNGG
;
A
#
# COMPACT_ATOMS: atom_id res chain seq x y z
N MET A 1 -27.49 14.32 -25.65
CA MET A 1 -26.23 13.54 -25.59
C MET A 1 -25.76 13.60 -24.16
N ASN A 2 -25.90 12.51 -23.40
CA ASN A 2 -25.39 12.47 -22.04
C ASN A 2 -23.87 12.43 -22.13
N ALA A 3 -23.21 13.41 -21.51
CA ALA A 3 -21.75 13.45 -21.44
C ALA A 3 -21.27 12.18 -20.72
N VAL A 4 -20.60 11.30 -21.45
CA VAL A 4 -19.92 10.14 -20.87
C VAL A 4 -18.82 10.71 -19.98
N THR A 5 -19.05 10.66 -18.67
CA THR A 5 -18.06 11.12 -17.69
C THR A 5 -16.89 10.17 -17.74
N VAL A 6 -15.75 10.63 -18.25
CA VAL A 6 -14.51 9.86 -18.26
C VAL A 6 -14.07 9.67 -16.81
N LEU A 7 -14.04 8.41 -16.36
CA LEU A 7 -13.53 8.05 -15.04
C LEU A 7 -12.05 8.43 -14.96
N GLN A 8 -11.70 9.26 -13.98
CA GLN A 8 -10.31 9.55 -13.67
C GLN A 8 -9.55 8.25 -13.37
N PRO A 9 -8.27 8.13 -13.80
CA PRO A 9 -7.46 6.95 -13.55
C PRO A 9 -7.24 6.76 -12.04
N SER A 10 -7.05 5.51 -11.64
CA SER A 10 -6.66 5.16 -10.27
C SER A 10 -5.23 5.63 -9.97
N ARG A 11 -4.92 5.83 -8.68
CA ARG A 11 -3.57 6.21 -8.23
C ARG A 11 -2.48 5.24 -8.67
N LEU A 12 -2.79 3.95 -8.74
CA LEU A 12 -1.91 2.91 -9.26
C LEU A 12 -2.47 2.43 -10.60
N PRO A 13 -1.73 2.51 -11.71
CA PRO A 13 -2.22 2.07 -13.02
C PRO A 13 -2.36 0.54 -13.06
N ILE A 14 -3.39 0.05 -13.75
CA ILE A 14 -3.56 -1.39 -13.96
C ILE A 14 -2.71 -1.88 -15.14
N ALA A 15 -1.95 -2.95 -14.95
CA ALA A 15 -1.25 -3.62 -16.03
C ALA A 15 -2.24 -4.42 -16.91
N ALA A 16 -2.11 -4.35 -18.25
CA ALA A 16 -3.02 -5.01 -19.19
C ALA A 16 -3.11 -6.54 -18.98
N SER A 17 -1.99 -7.18 -18.63
CA SER A 17 -1.94 -8.59 -18.27
C SER A 17 -2.80 -8.91 -17.04
N LEU A 18 -2.70 -8.07 -16.00
CA LEU A 18 -3.46 -8.21 -14.76
C LEU A 18 -4.95 -7.97 -14.99
N ALA A 19 -5.31 -6.95 -15.77
CA ALA A 19 -6.70 -6.66 -16.15
C ALA A 19 -7.35 -7.87 -16.83
N LYS A 20 -6.62 -8.49 -17.77
CA LYS A 20 -7.08 -9.69 -18.49
C LYS A 20 -7.15 -10.92 -17.59
N GLU A 21 -6.12 -11.17 -16.77
CA GLU A 21 -6.07 -12.32 -15.87
C GLU A 21 -7.17 -12.24 -14.80
N PHE A 22 -7.43 -11.04 -14.28
CA PHE A 22 -8.43 -10.81 -13.23
C PHE A 22 -9.82 -10.46 -13.74
N GLU A 23 -9.99 -10.35 -15.06
CA GLU A 23 -11.22 -9.91 -15.72
C GLU A 23 -11.77 -8.63 -15.06
N ILE A 24 -10.88 -7.68 -14.76
CA ILE A 24 -11.18 -6.50 -13.98
C ILE A 24 -11.01 -5.23 -14.83
N GLY A 25 -12.03 -4.38 -14.83
CA GLY A 25 -12.03 -3.11 -15.53
C GLY A 25 -11.36 -1.98 -14.73
N ALA A 26 -11.21 -0.83 -15.38
CA ALA A 26 -10.57 0.35 -14.77
C ALA A 26 -11.34 0.89 -13.56
N ALA A 27 -12.68 0.80 -13.57
CA ALA A 27 -13.52 1.27 -12.48
C ALA A 27 -13.36 0.38 -11.23
N GLU A 28 -13.43 -0.93 -11.41
CA GLU A 28 -13.24 -1.92 -10.35
C GLU A 28 -11.83 -1.84 -9.75
N TRP A 29 -10.82 -1.71 -10.61
CA TRP A 29 -9.44 -1.54 -10.16
C TRP A 29 -9.28 -0.29 -9.31
N ARG A 30 -9.92 0.82 -9.71
CA ARG A 30 -9.92 2.05 -8.92
C ARG A 30 -10.57 1.88 -7.56
N VAL A 31 -11.66 1.11 -7.45
CA VAL A 31 -12.25 0.78 -6.14
C VAL A 31 -11.26 0.02 -5.27
N LEU A 32 -10.52 -0.94 -5.83
CA LEU A 32 -9.50 -1.69 -5.09
C LEU A 32 -8.37 -0.78 -4.59
N VAL A 33 -7.84 0.08 -5.44
CA VAL A 33 -6.71 0.97 -5.13
C VAL A 33 -7.10 2.08 -4.15
N ASP A 34 -8.23 2.75 -4.41
CA ASP A 34 -8.57 4.00 -3.73
C ASP A 34 -9.42 3.78 -2.48
N GLN A 35 -10.22 2.71 -2.41
CA GLN A 35 -11.18 2.48 -1.32
C GLN A 35 -10.86 1.24 -0.49
N ILE A 36 -10.58 0.11 -1.11
CA ILE A 36 -10.35 -1.14 -0.36
C ILE A 36 -8.94 -1.15 0.24
N PHE A 37 -7.93 -0.78 -0.56
CA PHE A 37 -6.52 -0.77 -0.20
C PHE A 37 -5.85 0.61 -0.40
N PRO A 38 -6.37 1.68 0.23
CA PRO A 38 -5.87 3.05 0.03
C PRO A 38 -4.39 3.23 0.40
N ALA A 39 -3.88 2.40 1.32
CA ALA A 39 -2.49 2.43 1.77
C ALA A 39 -1.52 1.63 0.89
N ALA A 40 -2.01 0.86 -0.09
CA ALA A 40 -1.15 0.05 -0.95
C ALA A 40 -0.26 0.94 -1.82
N GLN A 41 1.03 0.64 -1.89
CA GLN A 41 2.02 1.44 -2.62
C GLN A 41 2.37 0.86 -3.98
N SER A 42 2.07 -0.41 -4.21
CA SER A 42 2.46 -1.14 -5.43
C SER A 42 1.28 -1.89 -6.07
N VAL A 43 1.35 -2.06 -7.39
CA VAL A 43 0.39 -2.87 -8.16
C VAL A 43 0.52 -4.35 -7.76
N GLU A 44 1.75 -4.77 -7.47
CA GLU A 44 2.11 -6.12 -7.03
C GLU A 44 1.39 -6.50 -5.73
N ALA A 45 1.30 -5.60 -4.75
CA ALA A 45 0.60 -5.87 -3.50
C ALA A 45 -0.90 -6.13 -3.70
N ILE A 46 -1.55 -5.36 -4.59
CA ILE A 46 -2.97 -5.56 -4.93
C ILE A 46 -3.14 -6.85 -5.74
N SER A 47 -2.23 -7.14 -6.66
CA SER A 47 -2.21 -8.40 -7.42
C SER A 47 -2.05 -9.62 -6.51
N MET A 48 -1.20 -9.56 -5.48
CA MET A 48 -1.07 -10.61 -4.47
C MET A 48 -2.38 -10.80 -3.68
N ALA A 49 -3.05 -9.70 -3.29
CA ALA A 49 -4.33 -9.78 -2.59
C ALA A 49 -5.43 -10.40 -3.46
N LEU A 50 -5.49 -10.04 -4.75
CA LEU A 50 -6.37 -10.63 -5.76
C LEU A 50 -6.11 -12.13 -5.93
N SER A 51 -4.85 -12.50 -6.11
CA SER A 51 -4.42 -13.89 -6.26
C SER A 51 -4.78 -14.74 -5.04
N TYR A 52 -4.53 -14.22 -3.83
CA TYR A 52 -4.90 -14.86 -2.58
C TYR A 52 -6.42 -15.09 -2.49
N CYS A 53 -7.21 -14.05 -2.74
CA CYS A 53 -8.67 -14.14 -2.65
C CYS A 53 -9.23 -15.11 -3.69
N ARG A 54 -8.73 -15.09 -4.94
CA ARG A 54 -9.12 -16.02 -5.99
C ARG A 54 -8.83 -17.47 -5.61
N ALA A 55 -7.60 -17.77 -5.18
CA ALA A 55 -7.20 -19.13 -4.82
C ALA A 55 -8.07 -19.69 -3.66
N ARG A 56 -8.47 -18.83 -2.73
CA ARG A 56 -9.30 -19.17 -1.56
C ARG A 56 -10.80 -19.02 -1.80
N LYS A 57 -11.23 -18.64 -3.02
CA LYS A 57 -12.63 -18.35 -3.38
C LYS A 57 -13.27 -17.32 -2.42
N LEU A 58 -12.55 -16.25 -2.13
CA LEU A 58 -12.96 -15.14 -1.30
C LEU A 58 -13.32 -13.93 -2.18
N ASP A 59 -14.30 -13.16 -1.73
CA ASP A 59 -14.67 -11.89 -2.35
C ASP A 59 -13.74 -10.79 -1.84
N ILE A 60 -12.88 -10.27 -2.72
CA ILE A 60 -11.90 -9.24 -2.37
C ILE A 60 -12.55 -7.93 -1.89
N TYR A 61 -13.77 -7.62 -2.36
CA TYR A 61 -14.47 -6.38 -1.99
C TYR A 61 -14.98 -6.42 -0.55
N LYS A 62 -15.12 -7.60 0.05
CA LYS A 62 -15.40 -7.76 1.48
C LYS A 62 -14.16 -7.56 2.37
N LYS A 63 -13.02 -7.23 1.76
CA LYS A 63 -11.73 -6.99 2.43
C LYS A 63 -11.37 -8.11 3.42
N PRO A 64 -11.31 -9.38 2.97
CA PRO A 64 -10.91 -10.51 3.82
C PRO A 64 -9.43 -10.43 4.22
N VAL A 65 -8.60 -9.76 3.41
CA VAL A 65 -7.16 -9.60 3.63
C VAL A 65 -6.77 -8.13 3.82
N HIS A 66 -5.61 -7.92 4.43
CA HIS A 66 -4.98 -6.62 4.60
C HIS A 66 -3.61 -6.60 3.90
N ILE A 67 -3.28 -5.47 3.28
CA ILE A 67 -1.92 -5.19 2.81
C ILE A 67 -1.21 -4.45 3.94
N VAL A 68 -0.18 -5.08 4.49
CA VAL A 68 0.58 -4.58 5.64
C VAL A 68 2.05 -4.40 5.23
N PRO A 69 2.60 -3.19 5.36
CA PRO A 69 4.03 -2.96 5.21
C PRO A 69 4.78 -3.63 6.35
N MET A 70 5.72 -4.50 6.03
CA MET A 70 6.54 -5.23 6.98
C MET A 70 8.02 -5.05 6.65
N TYR A 71 8.86 -4.90 7.67
CA TYR A 71 10.30 -4.84 7.46
C TYR A 71 10.83 -6.25 7.15
N SER A 72 11.45 -6.42 5.97
CA SER A 72 12.20 -7.63 5.62
C SER A 72 13.67 -7.43 5.98
N SER A 73 14.19 -8.23 6.91
CA SER A 73 15.61 -8.21 7.28
C SER A 73 16.51 -8.69 6.14
N ALA A 74 16.04 -9.64 5.33
CA ALA A 74 16.78 -10.16 4.18
C ALA A 74 16.97 -9.08 3.09
N LEU A 75 15.91 -8.35 2.78
CA LEU A 75 15.93 -7.27 1.78
C LEU A 75 16.31 -5.90 2.35
N LYS A 76 16.46 -5.81 3.68
CA LYS A 76 16.77 -4.59 4.44
C LYS A 76 15.86 -3.40 4.14
N ARG A 77 14.61 -3.66 3.77
CA ARG A 77 13.61 -2.65 3.39
C ARG A 77 12.20 -3.05 3.81
N MET A 78 11.30 -2.07 3.84
CA MET A 78 9.87 -2.34 3.97
C MET A 78 9.36 -3.01 2.69
N VAL A 79 8.58 -4.07 2.85
CA VAL A 79 7.89 -4.78 1.78
C VAL A 79 6.41 -4.87 2.11
N GLU A 80 5.57 -4.76 1.10
CA GLU A 80 4.13 -4.95 1.27
C GLU A 80 3.82 -6.46 1.28
N THR A 81 3.10 -6.89 2.31
CA THR A 81 2.70 -8.29 2.47
C THR A 81 1.20 -8.40 2.66
N VAL A 82 0.62 -9.52 2.23
CA VAL A 82 -0.82 -9.77 2.33
C VAL A 82 -1.08 -10.71 3.50
N TRP A 83 -1.93 -10.28 4.43
CA TRP A 83 -2.30 -11.04 5.63
C TRP A 83 -3.81 -11.25 5.70
N PRO A 84 -4.29 -12.47 6.07
CA PRO A 84 -5.71 -12.67 6.33
C PRO A 84 -6.13 -11.83 7.54
N GLY A 85 -7.25 -11.14 7.44
CA GLY A 85 -7.89 -10.49 8.59
C GLY A 85 -8.83 -11.45 9.32
N ILE A 86 -9.33 -11.03 10.48
CA ILE A 86 -10.34 -11.82 11.22
C ILE A 86 -11.56 -12.22 10.36
N SER A 87 -11.93 -11.41 9.37
CA SER A 87 -13.02 -11.71 8.43
C SER A 87 -12.75 -12.97 7.59
N GLU A 88 -11.50 -13.15 7.14
CA GLU A 88 -11.09 -14.35 6.40
C GLU A 88 -11.15 -15.59 7.30
N ILE A 89 -10.60 -15.49 8.51
CA ILE A 89 -10.56 -16.60 9.47
C ILE A 89 -11.98 -17.04 9.82
N ARG A 90 -12.88 -16.09 10.11
CA ARG A 90 -14.31 -16.35 10.34
C ARG A 90 -14.98 -17.02 9.14
N THR A 91 -14.71 -16.51 7.93
CA THR A 91 -15.29 -17.07 6.69
C THR A 91 -14.83 -18.50 6.48
N THR A 92 -13.54 -18.78 6.66
CA THR A 92 -12.97 -20.11 6.52
C THR A 92 -13.53 -21.07 7.57
N ALA A 93 -13.56 -20.68 8.85
CA ALA A 93 -14.17 -21.48 9.91
C ALA A 93 -15.65 -21.79 9.62
N THR A 94 -16.43 -20.79 9.20
CA THR A 94 -17.85 -20.97 8.87
C THR A 94 -18.06 -21.92 7.70
N ARG A 95 -17.22 -21.83 6.66
CA ARG A 95 -17.33 -22.67 5.45
C ARG A 95 -17.01 -24.16 5.70
N THR A 96 -16.39 -24.51 6.82
CA THR A 96 -16.19 -25.92 7.20
C THR A 96 -17.51 -26.64 7.47
N GLY A 97 -18.56 -25.92 7.88
CA GLY A 97 -19.79 -26.50 8.40
C GLY A 97 -19.69 -26.96 9.86
N ASP A 98 -18.49 -26.98 10.44
CA ASP A 98 -18.25 -27.43 11.81
C ASP A 98 -18.28 -26.29 12.83
N TYR A 99 -18.40 -25.02 12.41
CA TYR A 99 -18.44 -23.88 13.33
C TYR A 99 -19.73 -23.88 14.17
N GLY A 100 -19.57 -24.14 15.47
CA GLY A 100 -20.65 -24.27 16.45
C GLY A 100 -21.00 -22.98 17.19
N GLY A 101 -20.42 -21.85 16.79
CA GLY A 101 -20.61 -20.52 17.39
C GLY A 101 -19.48 -20.12 18.34
N ILE A 102 -19.67 -18.98 19.00
CA ILE A 102 -18.72 -18.35 19.92
C ILE A 102 -19.48 -17.68 21.06
N ASP A 103 -18.93 -17.74 22.26
CA ASP A 103 -19.45 -16.99 23.42
C ASP A 103 -19.00 -15.51 23.37
N GLU A 104 -19.58 -14.70 24.25
CA GLU A 104 -19.09 -13.33 24.44
C GLU A 104 -17.63 -13.30 24.94
N VAL A 105 -16.89 -12.27 24.52
CA VAL A 105 -15.53 -12.05 25.02
C VAL A 105 -15.58 -11.46 26.42
N ILE A 106 -14.95 -12.16 27.36
CA ILE A 106 -14.79 -11.71 28.73
C ILE A 106 -13.46 -11.00 28.89
N PHE A 107 -13.49 -9.79 29.43
CA PHE A 107 -12.29 -8.99 29.71
C PHE A 107 -11.89 -9.06 31.18
N GLY A 108 -10.59 -9.10 31.42
CA GLY A 108 -9.99 -8.93 32.73
C GLY A 108 -10.12 -7.52 33.29
N PRO A 109 -9.54 -7.26 34.48
CA PRO A 109 -9.56 -5.93 35.08
C PRO A 109 -8.87 -4.90 34.17
N MET A 110 -9.36 -3.66 34.21
CA MET A 110 -8.76 -2.55 33.47
C MET A 110 -7.51 -2.06 34.21
N VAL A 111 -6.37 -2.11 33.53
CA VAL A 111 -5.08 -1.60 33.98
C VAL A 111 -4.81 -0.28 33.26
N GLU A 112 -4.19 0.67 33.94
CA GLU A 112 -3.71 1.91 33.34
C GLU A 112 -2.19 1.95 33.44
N ARG A 113 -1.52 2.22 32.32
CA ARG A 113 -0.06 2.28 32.24
C ARG A 113 0.38 3.43 31.36
N THR A 114 1.45 4.11 31.79
CA THR A 114 2.13 5.13 31.01
C THR A 114 3.34 4.52 30.32
N PHE A 115 3.34 4.60 28.99
CA PHE A 115 4.44 4.17 28.12
C PHE A 115 5.27 5.38 27.73
N THR A 116 6.59 5.22 27.68
CA THR A 116 7.52 6.27 27.26
C THR A 116 8.28 5.77 26.03
N GLY A 117 8.27 6.55 24.97
CA GLY A 117 8.99 6.28 23.73
C GLY A 117 9.88 7.44 23.34
N GLU A 118 10.82 7.15 22.45
CA GLU A 118 11.75 8.11 21.90
C GLU A 118 11.53 8.17 20.39
N LYS A 119 11.20 9.36 19.87
CA LYS A 119 11.02 9.58 18.44
C LYS A 119 12.11 10.49 17.91
N ASP A 120 12.69 10.13 16.78
CA ASP A 120 13.62 11.01 16.09
C ASP A 120 12.90 12.28 15.63
N LYS A 121 13.46 13.44 15.99
CA LYS A 121 13.02 14.75 15.54
C LYS A 121 13.77 15.08 14.24
N TRP A 122 13.01 15.22 13.16
CA TRP A 122 13.52 15.56 11.84
C TRP A 122 13.13 17.00 11.50
N GLU A 123 14.08 17.80 11.03
CA GLU A 123 13.87 19.15 10.51
C GLU A 123 14.64 19.27 9.21
N ASN A 124 14.00 19.75 8.14
CA ASN A 124 14.60 19.83 6.80
C ASN A 124 15.30 18.52 6.37
N GLN A 125 14.62 17.37 6.58
CA GLN A 125 15.14 16.02 6.30
C GLN A 125 16.45 15.64 7.03
N ARG A 126 16.90 16.44 8.00
CA ARG A 126 18.04 16.15 8.86
C ARG A 126 17.55 15.77 10.26
N LYS A 127 18.15 14.72 10.84
CA LYS A 127 17.89 14.35 12.24
C LYS A 127 18.49 15.42 13.16
N VAL A 128 17.64 16.16 13.87
CA VAL A 128 18.03 17.27 14.76
C VAL A 128 18.10 16.83 16.22
N GLY A 129 17.44 15.73 16.58
CA GLY A 129 17.56 15.16 17.92
C GLY A 129 16.57 14.03 18.13
N THR A 130 16.38 13.67 19.40
CA THR A 130 15.40 12.68 19.83
C THR A 130 14.46 13.32 20.84
N GLU A 131 13.15 13.18 20.61
CA GLU A 131 12.10 13.70 21.47
C GLU A 131 11.47 12.55 22.25
N LYS A 132 11.41 12.70 23.58
CA LYS A 132 10.70 11.77 24.45
C LYS A 132 9.22 12.11 24.43
N PHE A 133 8.39 11.12 24.12
CA PHE A 133 6.94 11.25 24.23
C PHE A 133 6.40 10.19 25.19
N THR A 134 5.33 10.54 25.89
CA THR A 134 4.65 9.62 26.80
C THR A 134 3.22 9.40 26.33
N LYS A 135 2.72 8.18 26.52
CA LYS A 135 1.36 7.79 26.15
C LYS A 135 0.77 6.94 27.28
N THR A 136 -0.26 7.44 27.93
CA THR A 136 -1.02 6.68 28.94
C THR A 136 -2.17 5.95 28.25
N VAL A 137 -2.28 4.64 28.49
CA VAL A 137 -3.33 3.80 27.92
C VAL A 137 -3.99 3.00 29.03
N ARG A 138 -5.33 2.98 29.02
CA ARG A 138 -6.13 2.14 29.90
C ARG A 138 -6.69 0.95 29.12
N PHE A 139 -6.26 -0.26 29.45
CA PHE A 139 -6.53 -1.49 28.70
C PHE A 139 -6.90 -2.66 29.64
N PRO A 140 -7.65 -3.67 29.16
CA PRO A 140 -7.91 -4.86 29.94
C PRO A 140 -6.62 -5.69 30.07
N GLU A 141 -6.35 -6.27 31.23
CA GLU A 141 -5.18 -7.12 31.45
C GLU A 141 -5.14 -8.33 30.48
N TRP A 142 -6.31 -8.94 30.28
CA TRP A 142 -6.50 -10.08 29.39
C TRP A 142 -7.89 -10.07 28.75
N ALA A 143 -8.06 -10.86 27.70
CA ALA A 143 -9.36 -11.21 27.14
C ALA A 143 -9.46 -12.73 27.01
N SER A 144 -10.65 -13.29 27.17
CA SER A 144 -10.92 -14.72 27.04
C SER A 144 -12.23 -14.96 26.31
N VAL A 145 -12.24 -16.01 25.48
CA VAL A 145 -13.41 -16.40 24.68
C VAL A 145 -13.45 -17.92 24.53
N VAL A 146 -14.64 -18.45 24.26
CA VAL A 146 -14.86 -19.86 23.94
C VAL A 146 -15.45 -19.96 22.55
N VAL A 147 -14.73 -20.63 21.65
CA VAL A 147 -15.24 -21.01 20.33
C VAL A 147 -15.71 -22.45 20.40
N TYR A 148 -16.83 -22.76 19.73
CA TYR A 148 -17.33 -24.11 19.61
C TYR A 148 -17.12 -24.66 18.22
N ARG A 149 -16.71 -25.94 18.14
CA ARG A 149 -16.63 -26.70 16.88
C ARG A 149 -17.31 -28.05 17.04
N TRP A 150 -18.01 -28.50 16.01
CA TRP A 150 -18.52 -29.85 15.90
C TRP A 150 -17.37 -30.80 15.56
N VAL A 151 -17.12 -31.78 16.41
CA VAL A 151 -16.09 -32.80 16.24
C VAL A 151 -16.77 -34.15 16.40
N HIS A 152 -16.83 -34.92 15.31
CA HIS A 152 -17.52 -36.23 15.28
C HIS A 152 -18.96 -36.21 15.83
N GLY A 153 -19.69 -35.12 15.58
CA GLY A 153 -21.08 -34.95 16.04
C GLY A 153 -21.23 -34.39 17.46
N GLU A 154 -20.14 -34.20 18.21
CA GLU A 154 -20.15 -33.58 19.53
C GLU A 154 -19.68 -32.12 19.46
N LYS A 155 -20.32 -31.26 20.25
CA LYS A 155 -19.96 -29.84 20.33
C LYS A 155 -18.80 -29.66 21.31
N ALA A 156 -17.59 -29.46 20.79
CA ALA A 156 -16.37 -29.25 21.57
C ALA A 156 -16.11 -27.75 21.84
N ALA A 157 -15.68 -27.42 23.07
CA ALA A 157 -15.39 -26.06 23.50
C ALA A 157 -13.88 -25.77 23.49
N PHE A 158 -13.48 -24.69 22.82
CA PHE A 158 -12.10 -24.25 22.69
C PHE A 158 -11.91 -22.94 23.45
N HIS A 159 -11.51 -23.07 24.71
CA HIS A 159 -11.20 -21.93 25.57
C HIS A 159 -9.86 -21.30 25.18
N THR A 160 -9.87 -19.99 25.01
CA THR A 160 -8.67 -19.20 24.71
C THR A 160 -8.63 -17.97 25.59
N LYS A 161 -7.43 -17.61 26.04
CA LYS A 161 -7.14 -16.40 26.79
C LYS A 161 -5.82 -15.84 26.29
N ILE A 162 -5.78 -14.53 26.08
CA ILE A 162 -4.57 -13.80 25.70
C ILE A 162 -4.41 -12.58 26.61
N TYR A 163 -3.17 -12.16 26.83
CA TYR A 163 -2.83 -10.97 27.62
C TYR A 163 -2.57 -9.79 26.70
N TRP A 164 -3.04 -8.61 27.11
CA TRP A 164 -2.89 -7.41 26.30
C TRP A 164 -1.42 -7.06 26.07
N GLU A 165 -0.60 -7.14 27.11
CA GLU A 165 0.84 -6.81 27.06
C GLU A 165 1.65 -7.74 26.16
N GLU A 166 1.16 -8.96 25.90
CA GLU A 166 1.79 -9.92 24.99
C GLU A 166 1.32 -9.75 23.53
N THR A 167 0.24 -8.99 23.31
CA THR A 167 -0.47 -8.97 22.03
C THR A 167 -0.37 -7.63 21.31
N TYR A 168 -0.36 -6.51 22.01
CA TYR A 168 -0.52 -5.19 21.40
C TYR A 168 0.53 -4.86 20.33
N ALA A 169 0.11 -4.17 19.28
CA ALA A 169 1.03 -3.64 18.27
C ALA A 169 1.65 -2.34 18.75
N SER A 170 2.98 -2.24 18.62
CA SER A 170 3.73 -1.07 19.03
C SER A 170 4.11 -0.16 17.86
N VAL A 171 4.55 1.05 18.17
CA VAL A 171 5.05 2.02 17.18
C VAL A 171 6.49 1.67 16.83
N GLY A 172 6.68 1.10 15.64
CA GLY A 172 8.02 0.72 15.15
C GLY A 172 8.67 -0.30 16.09
N LYS A 173 9.91 -0.02 16.52
CA LYS A 173 10.66 -0.89 17.46
C LYS A 173 10.53 -0.48 18.92
N MET A 174 9.64 0.45 19.24
CA MET A 174 9.42 0.90 20.62
C MET A 174 8.45 -0.02 21.35
N GLU A 175 8.39 0.05 22.68
CA GLU A 175 7.35 -0.63 23.48
C GLU A 175 6.07 0.20 23.62
N VAL A 176 5.94 1.32 22.90
CA VAL A 176 4.77 2.19 22.98
C VAL A 176 3.66 1.71 22.06
N PRO A 177 2.40 1.52 22.53
CA PRO A 177 1.30 1.07 21.69
C PRO A 177 0.99 2.03 20.54
N ASN A 178 0.64 1.47 19.37
CA ASN A 178 0.23 2.26 18.22
C ASN A 178 -1.09 3.02 18.44
N ASP A 179 -1.49 3.85 17.49
CA ASP A 179 -2.69 4.69 17.64
C ASP A 179 -3.99 3.87 17.73
N MET A 180 -4.09 2.75 17.01
CA MET A 180 -5.25 1.87 17.05
C MET A 180 -5.40 1.20 18.42
N TRP A 181 -4.30 0.68 18.97
CA TRP A 181 -4.26 0.05 20.29
C TRP A 181 -4.43 1.06 21.43
N GLY A 182 -3.96 2.30 21.25
CA GLY A 182 -4.20 3.38 22.21
C GLY A 182 -5.66 3.86 22.24
N LYS A 183 -6.33 3.96 21.08
CA LYS A 183 -7.71 4.44 20.97
C LYS A 183 -8.76 3.37 21.25
N ARG A 184 -8.51 2.12 20.84
CA ARG A 184 -9.48 1.01 20.93
C ARG A 184 -8.89 -0.26 21.55
N PRO A 185 -8.28 -0.20 22.75
CA PRO A 185 -7.57 -1.35 23.33
C PRO A 185 -8.44 -2.60 23.50
N ARG A 186 -9.68 -2.44 23.96
CA ARG A 186 -10.64 -3.56 24.06
C ARG A 186 -10.99 -4.14 22.70
N GLY A 187 -11.32 -3.31 21.73
CA GLY A 187 -11.74 -3.76 20.40
C GLY A 187 -10.61 -4.42 19.58
N GLN A 188 -9.35 -4.06 19.82
CA GLN A 188 -8.23 -4.78 19.20
C GLN A 188 -7.99 -6.14 19.87
N LEU A 189 -8.01 -6.17 21.20
CA LEU A 189 -7.80 -7.42 21.94
C LEU A 189 -8.92 -8.45 21.69
N ASP A 190 -10.16 -7.97 21.55
CA ASP A 190 -11.34 -8.75 21.16
C ASP A 190 -11.09 -9.53 19.85
N LYS A 191 -10.64 -8.83 18.80
CA LYS A 191 -10.32 -9.46 17.52
C LYS A 191 -9.18 -10.48 17.64
N CYS A 192 -8.14 -10.16 18.42
CA CYS A 192 -7.00 -11.04 18.57
C CYS A 192 -7.36 -12.32 19.33
N VAL A 193 -8.17 -12.22 20.40
CA VAL A 193 -8.56 -13.40 21.19
C VAL A 193 -9.48 -14.31 20.38
N GLU A 194 -10.36 -13.74 19.56
CA GLU A 194 -11.20 -14.50 18.64
C GLU A 194 -10.37 -15.19 17.56
N ALA A 195 -9.43 -14.48 16.92
CA ALA A 195 -8.51 -15.07 15.94
C ALA A 195 -7.76 -16.26 16.56
N ALA A 196 -7.16 -16.08 17.73
CA ALA A 196 -6.44 -17.14 18.44
C ALA A 196 -7.35 -18.33 18.79
N ALA A 197 -8.60 -18.08 19.18
CA ALA A 197 -9.58 -19.15 19.46
C ALA A 197 -9.97 -19.93 18.20
N LEU A 198 -10.19 -19.24 17.08
CA LEU A 198 -10.48 -19.89 15.80
C LEU A 198 -9.29 -20.71 15.31
N ARG A 199 -8.04 -20.21 15.45
CA ARG A 199 -6.82 -20.99 15.13
C ARG A 199 -6.71 -22.26 15.96
N LYS A 200 -7.10 -22.19 17.24
CA LYS A 200 -7.12 -23.36 18.14
C LYS A 200 -8.22 -24.35 17.78
N ALA A 201 -9.40 -23.88 17.37
CA ALA A 201 -10.54 -24.73 17.01
C ALA A 201 -10.39 -25.36 15.61
N PHE A 202 -9.74 -24.66 14.68
CA PHE A 202 -9.61 -25.04 13.27
C PHE A 202 -8.13 -25.10 12.83
N PRO A 203 -7.34 -26.02 13.41
CA PRO A 203 -5.89 -26.04 13.22
C PRO A 203 -5.46 -26.36 11.78
N GLU A 204 -6.20 -27.19 11.04
CA GLU A 204 -5.89 -27.47 9.63
C GLU A 204 -6.26 -26.30 8.72
N GLU A 205 -7.40 -25.67 8.99
CA GLU A 205 -8.00 -24.70 8.09
C GLU A 205 -7.43 -23.30 8.28
N VAL A 206 -7.15 -22.90 9.54
CA VAL A 206 -6.63 -21.57 9.93
C VAL A 206 -5.50 -21.59 10.95
N GLY A 207 -5.07 -22.75 11.48
CA GLY A 207 -4.09 -22.82 12.58
C GLY A 207 -2.76 -22.10 12.32
N SER A 208 -2.28 -22.15 11.07
CA SER A 208 -1.03 -21.50 10.63
C SER A 208 -1.22 -20.06 10.13
N MET A 209 -2.46 -19.55 10.07
CA MET A 209 -2.76 -18.21 9.58
C MET A 209 -2.82 -17.22 10.72
N TYR A 210 -1.76 -16.45 10.95
CA TYR A 210 -1.85 -15.29 11.83
C TYR A 210 -2.75 -14.23 11.21
N ALA A 211 -3.65 -13.65 12.01
CA ALA A 211 -4.47 -12.53 11.56
C ALA A 211 -3.59 -11.28 11.38
N ALA A 212 -3.96 -10.42 10.44
CA ALA A 212 -3.32 -9.11 10.24
C ALA A 212 -3.30 -8.30 11.53
N GLU A 213 -4.37 -8.38 12.34
CA GLU A 213 -4.47 -7.77 13.65
C GLU A 213 -3.41 -8.25 14.66
N GLU A 214 -2.92 -9.49 14.54
CA GLU A 214 -1.89 -10.06 15.40
C GLU A 214 -0.47 -9.73 14.91
N MET A 215 -0.31 -9.37 13.64
CA MET A 215 0.99 -9.16 12.98
C MET A 215 1.35 -7.69 12.77
N GLU A 216 0.39 -6.78 12.93
CA GLU A 216 0.64 -5.34 12.83
C GLU A 216 1.79 -4.91 13.75
N GLY A 217 2.77 -4.19 13.20
CA GLY A 217 3.92 -3.69 13.96
C GLY A 217 5.00 -4.73 14.30
N ARG A 218 4.83 -6.01 13.93
CA ARG A 218 5.87 -7.04 14.10
C ARG A 218 6.84 -7.05 12.93
N THR A 219 8.01 -7.66 13.12
CA THR A 219 8.97 -7.89 12.04
C THR A 219 8.79 -9.28 11.45
N LEU A 220 9.00 -9.42 10.13
CA LEU A 220 9.10 -10.74 9.52
C LEU A 220 10.40 -11.40 9.98
N ILE A 221 10.28 -12.40 10.85
CA ILE A 221 11.39 -13.30 11.14
C ILE A 221 11.20 -14.50 10.21
N GLU A 222 11.82 -14.44 9.03
CA GLU A 222 11.99 -15.64 8.22
C GLU A 222 12.87 -16.61 9.00
N HIS A 223 12.37 -17.81 9.29
CA HIS A 223 13.29 -18.90 9.65
C HIS A 223 14.18 -19.13 8.44
N GLU A 224 15.49 -19.00 8.65
CA GLU A 224 16.54 -19.22 7.65
C GLU A 224 16.45 -20.64 7.09
N ALA A 225 15.59 -20.85 6.10
CA ALA A 225 15.80 -21.92 5.14
C ALA A 225 16.96 -21.43 4.27
N THR A 226 18.16 -21.95 4.51
CA THR A 226 19.34 -21.72 3.67
C THR A 226 19.00 -22.03 2.22
N LEU A 227 18.71 -20.99 1.43
CA LEU A 227 18.58 -21.11 -0.01
C LEU A 227 19.99 -21.36 -0.58
N PRO A 228 20.22 -22.44 -1.35
CA PRO A 228 21.49 -22.62 -2.05
C PRO A 228 21.72 -21.44 -3.02
N PRO A 229 22.99 -21.03 -3.25
CA PRO A 229 23.29 -19.86 -4.07
C PRO A 229 22.76 -20.04 -5.48
N ALA A 230 22.05 -19.02 -5.97
CA ALA A 230 21.52 -18.98 -7.33
C ALA A 230 22.66 -19.03 -8.36
N PRO A 231 22.53 -19.81 -9.45
CA PRO A 231 23.50 -19.79 -10.53
C PRO A 231 23.51 -18.42 -11.25
N PRO A 232 24.66 -18.00 -11.81
CA PRO A 232 24.79 -16.69 -12.46
C PRO A 232 23.87 -16.56 -13.69
N PRO A 233 23.39 -15.34 -14.00
CA PRO A 233 22.45 -15.10 -15.07
C PRO A 233 23.07 -15.39 -16.45
N ALA A 234 22.36 -16.17 -17.26
CA ALA A 234 22.71 -16.42 -18.65
C ALA A 234 22.47 -15.17 -19.53
N PRO A 235 23.22 -14.97 -20.63
CA PRO A 235 23.10 -13.79 -21.48
C PRO A 235 21.73 -13.70 -22.17
N ALA A 236 21.16 -12.48 -22.19
CA ALA A 236 19.85 -12.20 -22.77
C ALA A 236 19.79 -12.53 -24.27
N ALA A 237 18.91 -13.46 -24.64
CA ALA A 237 18.50 -13.65 -26.02
C ALA A 237 17.44 -12.60 -26.39
N LYS A 238 17.67 -11.87 -27.48
CA LYS A 238 16.77 -10.86 -28.04
C LYS A 238 15.45 -11.52 -28.47
N ILE A 239 14.33 -11.10 -27.88
CA ILE A 239 12.99 -11.42 -28.38
C ILE A 239 12.54 -10.26 -29.28
N ALA A 240 12.21 -10.59 -30.52
CA ALA A 240 11.68 -9.68 -31.53
C ALA A 240 10.27 -9.17 -31.16
N ALA A 241 10.01 -7.91 -31.46
CA ALA A 241 8.75 -7.21 -31.22
C ALA A 241 7.58 -7.84 -32.01
N PRO A 242 6.37 -7.96 -31.42
CA PRO A 242 5.15 -8.18 -32.21
C PRO A 242 4.66 -6.86 -32.80
N THR A 243 4.27 -6.95 -34.06
CA THR A 243 3.69 -5.91 -34.91
C THR A 243 2.31 -5.44 -34.44
N ASP A 244 2.10 -4.15 -34.67
CA ASP A 244 0.90 -3.34 -34.43
C ASP A 244 -0.28 -3.83 -35.31
N GLU A 245 -1.35 -4.33 -34.69
CA GLU A 245 -2.67 -4.44 -35.33
C GLU A 245 -3.71 -3.88 -34.37
N THR A 246 -4.22 -2.69 -34.72
CA THR A 246 -5.34 -2.02 -34.07
C THR A 246 -6.64 -2.76 -34.42
N VAL A 247 -7.37 -3.23 -33.40
CA VAL A 247 -8.74 -3.72 -33.56
C VAL A 247 -9.68 -2.67 -32.96
N GLU A 248 -10.43 -1.98 -33.82
CA GLU A 248 -11.56 -1.13 -33.46
C GLU A 248 -12.67 -1.99 -32.83
N ILE A 249 -13.16 -1.59 -31.64
CA ILE A 249 -14.31 -2.21 -31.00
C ILE A 249 -15.51 -1.27 -31.18
N ASP A 250 -16.40 -1.65 -32.09
CA ASP A 250 -17.65 -0.97 -32.43
C ASP A 250 -18.66 -1.12 -31.28
N SER A 251 -19.18 0.00 -30.76
CA SER A 251 -20.14 0.04 -29.65
C SER A 251 -21.56 0.15 -30.19
N LYS A 252 -22.29 -0.98 -30.20
CA LYS A 252 -23.75 -0.99 -30.35
C LYS A 252 -24.40 -1.33 -29.02
N ILE A 253 -24.99 -0.31 -28.38
CA ILE A 253 -25.91 -0.46 -27.26
C ILE A 253 -27.33 -0.55 -27.84
N VAL A 254 -28.06 -1.58 -27.43
CA VAL A 254 -29.48 -1.80 -27.70
C VAL A 254 -30.27 -1.13 -26.57
N GLU A 255 -31.21 -0.24 -26.90
CA GLU A 255 -32.16 0.39 -25.98
C GLU A 255 -33.15 -0.64 -25.39
N GLY A 256 -33.50 -0.48 -24.12
CA GLY A 256 -34.52 -1.30 -23.45
C GLY A 256 -34.79 -0.88 -22.00
N ASP A 257 -35.73 0.06 -21.88
CA ASP A 257 -36.72 0.33 -20.81
C ASP A 257 -36.34 0.65 -19.36
N VAL A 258 -36.85 1.80 -18.98
CA VAL A 258 -36.89 2.48 -17.68
C VAL A 258 -38.11 1.96 -16.90
N VAL A 259 -37.95 1.68 -15.60
CA VAL A 259 -39.07 1.67 -14.66
C VAL A 259 -38.72 2.52 -13.44
N ASP A 260 -39.52 3.56 -13.25
CA ASP A 260 -39.45 4.53 -12.17
C ASP A 260 -39.78 3.91 -10.80
N ALA A 261 -39.02 4.29 -9.78
CA ALA A 261 -39.45 4.20 -8.39
C ALA A 261 -38.97 5.42 -7.60
N GLU A 262 -39.93 6.27 -7.27
CA GLU A 262 -39.87 7.48 -6.48
C GLU A 262 -39.55 7.16 -5.00
N ILE A 263 -38.56 7.84 -4.40
CA ILE A 263 -38.40 7.91 -2.94
C ILE A 263 -38.21 9.36 -2.50
N VAL A 264 -39.09 9.74 -1.58
CA VAL A 264 -39.28 11.02 -0.92
C VAL A 264 -38.05 11.44 -0.10
N GLY A 265 -37.73 12.74 -0.17
CA GLY A 265 -36.64 13.35 0.56
C GLY A 265 -36.92 13.57 2.05
N GLU A 266 -35.89 13.43 2.87
CA GLU A 266 -35.82 13.98 4.22
C GLU A 266 -34.47 14.69 4.38
N GLU A 267 -34.54 15.96 4.78
CA GLU A 267 -33.45 16.93 4.81
C GLU A 267 -32.67 16.79 6.13
N ILE A 268 -31.39 16.42 6.06
CA ILE A 268 -30.48 16.41 7.22
C ILE A 268 -29.45 17.53 7.04
N VAL A 269 -29.59 18.59 7.85
CA VAL A 269 -28.66 19.72 7.92
C VAL A 269 -27.37 19.30 8.63
N ALA A 270 -26.24 19.36 7.92
CA ALA A 270 -24.90 19.17 8.48
C ALA A 270 -24.31 20.49 9.02
N PRO A 271 -23.61 20.50 10.18
CA PRO A 271 -22.92 21.69 10.68
C PRO A 271 -21.59 21.95 9.92
N PRO A 272 -21.12 23.21 9.87
CA PRO A 272 -20.02 23.64 8.99
C PRO A 272 -18.64 23.15 9.46
N PRO A 273 -17.69 22.97 8.52
CA PRO A 273 -16.34 22.48 8.80
C PRO A 273 -15.45 23.52 9.51
N PRO A 274 -14.54 23.11 10.42
CA PRO A 274 -13.60 24.02 11.07
C PRO A 274 -12.50 24.50 10.10
N ALA A 275 -12.08 25.75 10.32
CA ALA A 275 -11.22 26.56 9.47
C ALA A 275 -9.88 25.92 9.05
N ALA A 276 -9.59 26.00 7.75
CA ALA A 276 -8.32 25.63 7.14
C ALA A 276 -7.17 26.53 7.60
N LYS A 277 -6.04 25.93 8.01
CA LYS A 277 -4.76 26.61 8.14
C LYS A 277 -4.11 26.73 6.76
N LYS A 278 -3.68 27.94 6.39
CA LYS A 278 -2.99 28.30 5.14
C LYS A 278 -1.82 27.34 4.85
N ALA A 279 -1.88 26.63 3.72
CA ALA A 279 -0.73 26.00 3.10
C ALA A 279 0.13 27.07 2.41
N ALA A 280 1.45 26.90 2.47
CA ALA A 280 2.44 27.73 1.80
C ALA A 280 2.26 27.65 0.26
N ALA A 281 2.53 28.75 -0.43
CA ALA A 281 2.33 28.91 -1.87
C ALA A 281 3.21 27.95 -2.69
N ALA A 282 2.59 27.22 -3.62
CA ALA A 282 3.28 26.44 -4.65
C ALA A 282 3.93 27.36 -5.70
N PRO A 283 5.07 26.99 -6.29
CA PRO A 283 5.69 27.75 -7.38
C PRO A 283 4.79 27.75 -8.64
N ALA A 284 4.91 28.81 -9.44
CA ALA A 284 4.05 29.10 -10.58
C ALA A 284 4.11 28.00 -11.66
N LYS A 285 2.94 27.52 -12.11
CA LYS A 285 2.83 26.49 -13.14
C LYS A 285 3.10 27.11 -14.52
N THR A 286 4.19 26.69 -15.16
CA THR A 286 4.40 26.98 -16.59
C THR A 286 3.53 26.02 -17.40
N GLU A 287 2.54 26.54 -18.10
CA GLU A 287 1.66 25.74 -18.97
C GLU A 287 2.28 25.62 -20.37
N PHE A 288 2.47 24.38 -20.84
CA PHE A 288 3.00 24.09 -22.17
C PHE A 288 1.86 23.69 -23.12
N ALA A 289 1.88 24.20 -24.35
CA ALA A 289 0.83 23.96 -25.34
C ALA A 289 0.88 22.56 -25.96
N ASN A 290 2.06 21.92 -26.00
CA ASN A 290 2.26 20.55 -26.46
C ASN A 290 3.55 19.94 -25.85
N PRO A 291 3.72 18.60 -25.91
CA PRO A 291 4.90 17.93 -25.38
C PRO A 291 6.23 18.32 -26.04
N ASP A 292 6.24 18.65 -27.34
CA ASP A 292 7.46 19.00 -28.07
C ASP A 292 8.04 20.35 -27.63
N ASP A 293 7.18 21.34 -27.34
CA ASP A 293 7.59 22.65 -26.85
C ASP A 293 8.10 22.56 -25.40
N MET A 294 7.49 21.68 -24.59
CA MET A 294 8.00 21.37 -23.25
C MET A 294 9.38 20.70 -23.32
N LEU A 295 9.58 19.71 -24.20
CA LEU A 295 10.88 19.04 -24.34
C LEU A 295 11.98 20.00 -24.80
N LYS A 296 11.65 20.97 -25.67
CA LYS A 296 12.58 22.05 -26.07
C LYS A 296 12.93 22.97 -24.90
N ASP A 297 11.94 23.39 -24.11
CA ASP A 297 12.17 24.22 -22.92
C ASP A 297 13.02 23.48 -21.88
N ALA A 298 12.74 22.19 -21.65
CA ALA A 298 13.53 21.33 -20.78
C ALA A 298 14.99 21.28 -21.24
N GLU A 299 15.25 21.00 -22.52
CA GLU A 299 16.61 20.95 -23.07
C GLU A 299 17.32 22.31 -22.94
N GLU A 300 16.63 23.41 -23.20
CA GLU A 300 17.20 24.76 -23.07
C GLU A 300 17.56 25.09 -21.61
N ARG A 301 16.69 24.76 -20.66
CA ARG A 301 16.90 25.08 -19.24
C ARG A 301 17.94 24.18 -18.60
N PHE A 302 17.86 22.87 -18.80
CA PHE A 302 18.85 21.94 -18.25
C PHE A 302 20.24 22.12 -18.86
N SER A 303 20.35 22.59 -20.11
CA SER A 303 21.64 22.93 -20.72
C SER A 303 22.30 24.17 -20.11
N LYS A 304 21.50 25.08 -19.52
CA LYS A 304 22.00 26.30 -18.85
C LYS A 304 22.35 26.08 -17.38
N ALA A 305 21.94 24.95 -16.80
CA ALA A 305 22.23 24.62 -15.40
C ALA A 305 23.75 24.64 -15.14
N GLN A 306 24.20 25.34 -14.10
CA GLN A 306 25.64 25.48 -13.79
C GLN A 306 26.13 24.49 -12.73
N ASP A 307 25.27 24.14 -11.77
CA ASP A 307 25.56 23.25 -10.66
C ASP A 307 24.34 22.35 -10.32
N GLU A 308 24.53 21.42 -9.37
CA GLU A 308 23.49 20.50 -8.93
C GLU A 308 22.28 21.20 -8.29
N GLY A 309 22.47 22.38 -7.70
CA GLY A 309 21.40 23.16 -7.09
C GLY A 309 20.47 23.76 -8.15
N ASP A 310 21.05 24.39 -9.17
CA ASP A 310 20.34 24.93 -10.34
C ASP A 310 19.59 23.82 -11.09
N TRP A 311 20.25 22.68 -11.29
CA TRP A 311 19.61 21.49 -11.87
C TRP A 311 18.43 20.98 -11.02
N GLY A 312 18.58 20.94 -9.69
CA GLY A 312 17.55 20.50 -8.76
C GLY A 312 16.30 21.39 -8.77
N GLU A 313 16.48 22.70 -8.92
CA GLU A 313 15.38 23.66 -9.03
C GLU A 313 14.60 23.44 -10.34
N ILE A 314 15.28 23.36 -11.48
CA ILE A 314 14.67 23.07 -12.79
C ILE A 314 13.98 21.69 -12.77
N HIS A 315 14.63 20.67 -12.21
CA HIS A 315 14.08 19.33 -12.05
C HIS A 315 12.76 19.32 -11.29
N SER A 316 12.67 20.09 -10.20
CA SER A 316 11.45 20.17 -9.40
C SER A 316 10.26 20.70 -10.20
N GLU A 317 10.48 21.61 -11.14
CA GLU A 317 9.42 22.17 -11.99
C GLU A 317 8.92 21.17 -13.03
N PHE A 318 9.81 20.38 -13.65
CA PHE A 318 9.44 19.41 -14.68
C PHE A 318 8.86 18.10 -14.13
N VAL A 319 9.24 17.67 -12.93
CA VAL A 319 8.70 16.44 -12.31
C VAL A 319 7.19 16.51 -12.11
N HIS A 320 6.63 17.70 -11.88
CA HIS A 320 5.19 17.87 -11.71
C HIS A 320 4.40 17.65 -13.01
N LEU A 321 5.06 17.70 -14.17
CA LEU A 321 4.46 17.44 -15.49
C LEU A 321 4.34 15.94 -15.81
N GLN A 322 4.87 15.07 -14.96
CA GLN A 322 4.76 13.61 -15.10
C GLN A 322 3.29 13.15 -15.20
N GLU A 323 2.36 13.88 -14.57
CA GLU A 323 0.92 13.60 -14.62
C GLU A 323 0.26 13.99 -15.96
N THR A 324 0.97 14.77 -16.80
CA THR A 324 0.45 15.33 -18.05
C THR A 324 1.11 14.78 -19.32
N LEU A 325 2.17 13.97 -19.17
CA LEU A 325 2.96 13.45 -20.29
C LEU A 325 2.61 12.00 -20.64
N PHE A 326 2.61 11.69 -21.94
CA PHE A 326 2.53 10.31 -22.40
C PHE A 326 3.86 9.57 -22.14
N PRO A 327 3.85 8.23 -22.00
CA PRO A 327 5.06 7.46 -21.67
C PRO A 327 6.28 7.72 -22.58
N PRO A 328 6.14 7.82 -23.92
CA PRO A 328 7.29 8.11 -24.80
C PRO A 328 7.91 9.50 -24.58
N ASP A 329 7.11 10.47 -24.16
CA ASP A 329 7.57 11.84 -23.92
C ASP A 329 8.21 11.97 -22.54
N TRP A 330 7.72 11.19 -21.56
CA TRP A 330 8.35 11.07 -20.25
C TRP A 330 9.74 10.45 -20.34
N ASP A 331 9.90 9.37 -21.11
CA ASP A 331 11.21 8.74 -21.31
C ASP A 331 12.20 9.70 -22.00
N ARG A 332 11.71 10.52 -22.94
CA ARG A 332 12.52 11.58 -23.57
C ARG A 332 12.91 12.67 -22.58
N LEU A 333 11.98 13.10 -21.73
CA LEU A 333 12.26 14.11 -20.70
C LEU A 333 13.29 13.59 -19.69
N VAL A 334 13.14 12.35 -19.22
CA VAL A 334 14.12 11.70 -18.33
C VAL A 334 15.49 11.61 -19.00
N ALA A 335 15.55 11.28 -20.29
CA ALA A 335 16.81 11.25 -21.03
C ALA A 335 17.49 12.63 -21.16
N ILE A 336 16.72 13.72 -21.21
CA ILE A 336 17.24 15.10 -21.16
C ILE A 336 17.80 15.39 -19.76
N MET A 337 17.01 15.08 -18.72
CA MET A 337 17.37 15.32 -17.32
C MET A 337 18.66 14.60 -16.94
N SER A 338 18.76 13.30 -17.21
CA SER A 338 19.94 12.48 -16.87
C SER A 338 21.20 12.96 -17.60
N ARG A 339 21.08 13.26 -18.90
CA ARG A 339 22.21 13.74 -19.71
C ARG A 339 22.81 15.05 -19.19
N HIS A 340 21.98 15.97 -18.71
CA HIS A 340 22.47 17.23 -18.14
C HIS A 340 22.84 17.11 -16.66
N PHE A 341 22.27 16.15 -15.93
CA PHE A 341 22.68 15.84 -14.56
C PHE A 341 24.13 15.40 -14.51
N ASP A 342 24.50 14.43 -15.36
CA ASP A 342 25.88 13.93 -15.45
C ASP A 342 26.88 15.06 -15.70
N ARG A 343 26.51 16.10 -16.47
CA ARG A 343 27.35 17.29 -16.71
C ARG A 343 27.58 18.14 -15.45
N VAL A 344 26.55 18.32 -14.62
CA VAL A 344 26.62 19.17 -13.43
C VAL A 344 27.14 18.43 -12.19
N SER A 345 27.01 17.09 -12.15
CA SER A 345 27.47 16.24 -11.04
C SER A 345 28.93 15.79 -11.16
N MET A 346 29.61 16.11 -12.26
CA MET A 346 31.04 15.82 -12.44
C MET A 346 31.91 16.70 -11.54
N SER A 347 32.81 16.06 -10.81
CA SER A 347 33.79 16.71 -9.93
C SER A 347 34.79 17.58 -10.72
N GLU A 348 35.38 18.56 -10.05
CA GLU A 348 36.34 19.49 -10.66
C GLU A 348 37.62 18.78 -11.14
N GLU A 349 37.96 17.64 -10.52
CA GLU A 349 39.04 16.73 -10.96
C GLU A 349 38.69 16.00 -12.27
N GLU A 350 37.45 15.55 -12.44
CA GLU A 350 36.99 14.89 -13.68
C GLU A 350 36.89 15.87 -14.86
N ARG A 351 36.51 17.13 -14.59
CA ARG A 351 36.53 18.21 -15.61
C ARG A 351 37.95 18.55 -16.08
N GLN A 352 38.94 18.52 -15.19
CA GLN A 352 40.35 18.73 -15.54
C GLN A 352 40.95 17.54 -16.32
N ALA A 353 40.56 16.31 -16.00
CA ALA A 353 41.02 15.11 -16.70
C ALA A 353 40.56 15.07 -18.18
N LEU A 354 39.34 15.53 -18.47
CA LEU A 354 38.80 15.64 -19.84
C LEU A 354 39.43 16.80 -20.64
N ALA A 355 39.84 17.89 -19.98
CA ALA A 355 40.50 19.01 -20.64
C ALA A 355 41.98 18.73 -20.98
N GLN A 356 42.65 17.82 -20.26
CA GLN A 356 44.07 17.48 -20.47
C GLN A 356 44.30 16.41 -21.56
N HIS A 357 43.26 15.70 -21.99
CA HIS A 357 43.33 14.76 -23.10
C HIS A 357 42.21 15.03 -24.13
N PRO A 358 42.36 16.02 -25.03
CA PRO A 358 41.52 16.08 -26.20
C PRO A 358 41.79 14.81 -27.01
N LEU A 359 40.74 14.01 -27.22
CA LEU A 359 40.75 12.82 -28.06
C LEU A 359 41.35 13.18 -29.42
N ASN A 360 42.58 12.72 -29.67
CA ASN A 360 43.15 12.71 -31.00
C ASN A 360 42.30 11.76 -31.83
N GLY A 361 41.61 12.32 -32.82
CA GLY A 361 40.87 11.58 -33.82
C GLY A 361 41.78 10.61 -34.58
N GLY A 362 41.24 9.43 -34.83
CA GLY A 362 41.71 8.42 -35.77
C GLY A 362 40.49 7.70 -36.33
#